data_AF-Q7P5Z7-F1
#
_entry.id   AF-Q7P5Z7-F1
#
_cell.length_a   1.000
_cell.length_b   1.000
_cell.length_c   1.000
_cell.angle_alpha   90.00
_cell.angle_beta   90.00
_cell.angle_gamma   90.00
#
_symmetry.space_group_name_H-M   'P 1'
#
loop_
_entity.id
_entity.type
_entity.pdbx_description
1 polymer ?
#
loop_
_entity_poly.entity_id
_entity_poly.type
_entity_poly.pdbx_seq_one_letter_code
_entity_poly.pdbx_strand_id
1 'polypeptide(L)'
;MVRKLKVTNFANSENSDDFLEMAYETKTEVKAKSYAKKALELDPDNLDAELFLADISTKSQLEFLKKTEAIIAHGNKLMEEQGFFTKECMGDFWLILETRPYMRARHQYAILLSQCRMIKKAITECEEMLKLCKSDNLGVRYLLMHLYTVMEDEKSALKLHKKFELSMNTQFLLPLSILYYKLLDFKKAKKYLLELTKTNKDTKEFFKALLEQTLDKFELGDFGYRPFTIDEFIITFMGNLYLYDGLMDYFIWGYDILKKKK
;
A
#
# COMPACT_ATOMS: atom_id res chain seq x y z
N MET A 1 -41.47 30.42 -16.43
CA MET A 1 -42.04 29.06 -16.49
C MET A 1 -41.36 28.24 -15.40
N VAL A 2 -42.00 28.11 -14.24
CA VAL A 2 -41.41 27.44 -13.06
C VAL A 2 -41.46 25.94 -13.31
N ARG A 3 -40.30 25.31 -13.59
CA ARG A 3 -40.17 23.86 -13.59
C ARG A 3 -40.42 23.38 -12.15
N LYS A 4 -41.62 22.85 -11.89
CA LYS A 4 -41.88 22.07 -10.67
C LYS A 4 -40.89 20.91 -10.69
N LEU A 5 -39.94 20.93 -9.76
CA LEU A 5 -39.17 19.74 -9.38
C LEU A 5 -40.19 18.67 -9.02
N LYS A 6 -40.25 17.60 -9.82
CA LYS A 6 -40.90 16.36 -9.40
C LYS A 6 -40.08 15.87 -8.22
N VAL A 7 -40.62 16.05 -7.02
CA VAL A 7 -40.16 15.30 -5.84
C VAL A 7 -40.45 13.84 -6.16
N THR A 8 -39.43 13.14 -6.64
CA THR A 8 -39.45 11.68 -6.73
C THR A 8 -39.45 11.14 -5.31
N ASN A 9 -40.42 10.28 -5.02
CA ASN A 9 -40.48 9.51 -3.78
C ASN A 9 -39.09 8.91 -3.48
N PHE A 10 -38.53 9.21 -2.31
CA PHE A 10 -37.44 8.44 -1.73
C PHE A 10 -38.01 7.08 -1.29
N ALA A 11 -38.20 6.18 -2.25
CA ALA A 11 -38.19 4.75 -1.94
C ALA A 11 -36.72 4.38 -1.77
N ASN A 12 -36.35 3.84 -0.61
CA ASN A 12 -35.02 3.27 -0.34
C ASN A 12 -34.75 2.10 -1.31
N SER A 13 -34.31 2.37 -2.53
CA SER A 13 -33.69 1.36 -3.39
C SER A 13 -32.19 1.41 -3.12
N GLU A 14 -31.66 0.30 -2.63
CA GLU A 14 -30.21 0.08 -2.44
C GLU A 14 -29.47 0.39 -3.76
N ASN A 15 -28.42 1.22 -3.67
CA ASN A 15 -27.55 1.56 -4.80
C ASN A 15 -26.34 0.60 -4.89
N SER A 16 -25.46 0.80 -5.88
CA SER A 16 -24.28 -0.05 -6.08
C SER A 16 -23.38 -0.12 -4.83
N ASP A 17 -23.11 1.02 -4.21
CA ASP A 17 -22.26 1.12 -3.02
C ASP A 17 -22.89 0.46 -1.79
N ASP A 18 -24.22 0.54 -1.63
CA ASP A 18 -24.95 -0.16 -0.55
C ASP A 18 -24.75 -1.69 -0.67
N PHE A 19 -24.79 -2.23 -1.89
CA PHE A 19 -24.50 -3.64 -2.14
C PHE A 19 -23.03 -3.99 -1.92
N LEU A 20 -22.10 -3.11 -2.28
CA LEU A 20 -20.69 -3.32 -2.02
C LEU A 20 -20.40 -3.35 -0.51
N GLU A 21 -21.01 -2.46 0.28
CA GLU A 21 -20.87 -2.46 1.74
C GLU A 21 -21.41 -3.76 2.35
N MET A 22 -22.60 -4.22 1.92
CA MET A 22 -23.12 -5.53 2.31
C MET A 22 -22.19 -6.68 1.94
N ALA A 23 -21.43 -6.54 0.84
CA ALA A 23 -20.45 -7.52 0.43
C ALA A 23 -19.22 -7.55 1.36
N TYR A 24 -18.80 -6.41 1.91
CA TYR A 24 -17.73 -6.31 2.90
C TYR A 24 -18.13 -6.84 4.28
N GLU A 25 -19.36 -6.58 4.72
CA GLU A 25 -19.81 -6.93 6.07
C GLU A 25 -20.19 -8.41 6.24
N THR A 26 -20.52 -9.09 5.15
CA THR A 26 -21.06 -10.45 5.24
C THR A 26 -19.98 -11.50 5.54
N LYS A 27 -20.33 -12.47 6.39
CA LYS A 27 -19.40 -13.52 6.84
C LYS A 27 -19.25 -14.70 5.89
N THR A 28 -20.02 -14.73 4.80
CA THR A 28 -19.98 -15.85 3.85
C THR A 28 -19.56 -15.40 2.46
N GLU A 29 -18.53 -16.06 1.94
CA GLU A 29 -17.98 -15.78 0.60
C GLU A 29 -19.05 -15.86 -0.50
N VAL A 30 -20.00 -16.79 -0.37
CA VAL A 30 -21.13 -16.94 -1.30
C VAL A 30 -22.02 -15.69 -1.33
N LYS A 31 -22.33 -15.11 -0.16
CA LYS A 31 -23.13 -13.88 -0.09
C LYS A 31 -22.31 -12.67 -0.56
N ALA A 32 -21.04 -12.58 -0.17
CA ALA A 32 -20.14 -11.51 -0.60
C ALA A 32 -20.07 -11.45 -2.13
N LYS A 33 -19.87 -12.60 -2.79
CA LYS A 33 -19.90 -12.71 -4.26
C LYS A 33 -21.24 -12.30 -4.87
N SER A 34 -22.35 -12.68 -4.24
CA SER A 34 -23.69 -12.32 -4.72
C SER A 34 -23.92 -10.80 -4.65
N TYR A 35 -23.58 -10.18 -3.53
CA TYR A 35 -23.73 -8.73 -3.34
C TYR A 35 -22.80 -7.93 -4.25
N ALA A 36 -21.52 -8.31 -4.37
CA ALA A 36 -20.59 -7.67 -5.30
C ALA A 36 -21.07 -7.74 -6.76
N LYS A 37 -21.67 -8.86 -7.17
CA LYS A 37 -22.29 -8.98 -8.50
C LYS A 37 -23.49 -8.04 -8.66
N LYS A 38 -24.35 -7.92 -7.65
CA LYS A 38 -25.47 -6.97 -7.68
C LYS A 38 -24.99 -5.51 -7.76
N ALA A 39 -23.92 -5.17 -7.05
CA ALA A 39 -23.31 -3.84 -7.17
C ALA A 39 -22.92 -3.53 -8.62
N LEU A 40 -22.29 -4.50 -9.31
CA LEU A 40 -21.90 -4.37 -10.72
C LEU A 40 -23.07 -4.43 -11.71
N GLU A 41 -24.18 -5.10 -11.37
CA GLU A 41 -25.41 -5.07 -12.17
C GLU A 41 -26.05 -3.67 -12.15
N LEU A 42 -25.96 -2.97 -11.01
CA LEU A 42 -26.47 -1.60 -10.86
C LEU A 42 -25.53 -0.54 -11.44
N ASP A 43 -24.23 -0.74 -11.26
CA ASP A 43 -23.17 0.13 -11.79
C ASP A 43 -21.99 -0.71 -12.30
N PRO A 44 -21.94 -0.97 -13.62
CA PRO A 44 -20.83 -1.69 -14.24
C PRO A 44 -19.48 -0.99 -14.15
N ASP A 45 -19.46 0.31 -13.82
CA ASP A 45 -18.26 1.13 -13.74
C ASP A 45 -17.73 1.26 -12.29
N ASN A 46 -18.35 0.54 -11.34
CA ASN A 46 -17.90 0.50 -9.94
C ASN A 46 -16.60 -0.31 -9.80
N LEU A 47 -15.47 0.37 -9.96
CA LEU A 47 -14.13 -0.24 -9.90
C LEU A 47 -13.82 -0.91 -8.55
N ASP A 48 -14.39 -0.42 -7.44
CA ASP A 48 -14.17 -1.07 -6.13
C ASP A 48 -14.92 -2.40 -6.03
N ALA A 49 -16.15 -2.46 -6.57
CA ALA A 49 -16.91 -3.71 -6.65
C ALA A 49 -16.22 -4.71 -7.60
N GLU A 50 -15.66 -4.26 -8.73
CA GLU A 50 -14.86 -5.10 -9.62
C GLU A 50 -13.63 -5.66 -8.90
N LEU A 51 -12.89 -4.79 -8.20
CA LEU A 51 -11.67 -5.16 -7.48
C LEU A 51 -11.97 -6.15 -6.35
N PHE A 52 -13.01 -5.89 -5.55
CA PHE A 52 -13.43 -6.79 -4.48
C PHE A 52 -13.87 -8.15 -5.02
N LEU A 53 -14.70 -8.16 -6.07
CA LEU A 53 -15.12 -9.42 -6.69
C LEU A 53 -13.92 -10.20 -7.25
N ALA A 54 -12.94 -9.51 -7.84
CA ALA A 54 -11.71 -10.13 -8.31
C ALA A 54 -10.91 -10.78 -7.16
N ASP A 55 -10.71 -10.06 -6.06
CA ASP A 55 -10.00 -10.54 -4.88
C ASP A 55 -10.59 -11.86 -4.37
N ILE A 56 -11.88 -11.85 -4.01
CA ILE A 56 -12.56 -13.02 -3.42
C ILE A 56 -12.81 -14.18 -4.41
N SER A 57 -12.68 -13.94 -5.72
CA SER A 57 -12.98 -14.96 -6.75
C SER A 57 -11.73 -15.60 -7.35
N THR A 58 -10.57 -14.99 -7.20
CA THR A 58 -9.32 -15.52 -7.75
C THR A 58 -8.72 -16.57 -6.83
N LYS A 59 -7.99 -17.52 -7.43
CA LYS A 59 -7.37 -18.62 -6.67
C LYS A 59 -5.87 -18.43 -6.44
N SER A 60 -5.29 -17.41 -7.05
CA SER A 60 -3.87 -17.12 -6.95
C SER A 60 -3.61 -15.63 -7.12
N GLN A 61 -2.51 -15.18 -6.53
CA GLN A 61 -2.07 -13.80 -6.60
C GLN A 61 -1.78 -13.34 -8.04
N LEU A 62 -1.27 -14.24 -8.89
CA LEU A 62 -1.03 -13.94 -10.30
C LEU A 62 -2.34 -13.79 -11.10
N GLU A 63 -3.36 -14.57 -10.77
CA GLU A 63 -4.69 -14.39 -11.36
C GLU A 63 -5.29 -13.05 -10.92
N PHE A 64 -5.17 -12.70 -9.63
CA PHE A 64 -5.64 -11.42 -9.11
C PHE A 64 -4.91 -10.24 -9.75
N LEU A 65 -3.59 -10.33 -9.92
CA LEU A 65 -2.79 -9.32 -10.62
C LEU A 65 -3.30 -9.07 -12.04
N LYS A 66 -3.57 -10.12 -12.81
CA LYS A 66 -4.08 -10.00 -14.19
C LYS A 66 -5.47 -9.38 -14.24
N LYS A 67 -6.36 -9.74 -13.31
CA LYS A 67 -7.69 -9.11 -13.22
C LYS A 67 -7.59 -7.65 -12.83
N THR A 68 -6.73 -7.32 -11.86
CA THR A 68 -6.49 -5.94 -11.42
C THR A 68 -5.93 -5.09 -12.57
N GLU A 69 -5.04 -5.63 -13.41
CA GLU A 69 -4.55 -4.95 -14.62
C GLU A 69 -5.70 -4.61 -15.60
N ALA A 70 -6.64 -5.54 -15.79
CA ALA A 70 -7.82 -5.30 -16.62
C ALA A 70 -8.76 -4.24 -16.01
N ILE A 71 -8.95 -4.25 -14.69
CA ILE A 71 -9.74 -3.24 -13.95
C ILE A 71 -9.10 -1.86 -14.08
N ILE A 72 -7.77 -1.76 -14.03
CA ILE A 72 -7.06 -0.49 -14.25
C ILE A 72 -7.22 -0.03 -15.70
N ALA A 73 -7.19 -0.93 -16.68
CA ALA A 73 -7.45 -0.58 -18.06
C ALA A 73 -8.88 -0.04 -18.24
N HIS A 74 -9.87 -0.63 -17.56
CA HIS A 74 -11.23 -0.09 -17.51
C HIS A 74 -11.25 1.30 -16.87
N GLY A 75 -10.66 1.45 -15.68
CA GLY A 75 -10.57 2.72 -14.98
C GLY A 75 -9.84 3.81 -15.76
N ASN A 76 -8.80 3.48 -16.52
CA ASN A 76 -8.11 4.44 -17.41
C ASN A 76 -9.08 5.04 -18.43
N LYS A 77 -9.90 4.18 -19.06
CA LYS A 77 -10.91 4.61 -20.02
C LYS A 77 -11.95 5.53 -19.35
N LEU A 78 -12.44 5.15 -18.16
CA LEU A 78 -13.38 5.99 -17.40
C LEU A 78 -12.80 7.35 -17.04
N MET A 79 -11.55 7.40 -16.57
CA MET A 79 -10.88 8.65 -16.22
C MET A 79 -10.66 9.56 -17.44
N GLU A 80 -10.42 8.98 -18.61
CA GLU A 80 -10.32 9.71 -19.87
C GLU A 80 -11.68 10.25 -20.32
N GLU A 81 -12.72 9.41 -20.37
CA GLU A 81 -14.07 9.77 -20.79
C GLU A 81 -14.71 10.83 -19.87
N GLN A 82 -14.42 10.76 -18.56
CA GLN A 82 -14.89 11.74 -17.57
C GLN A 82 -14.00 13.00 -17.50
N GLY A 83 -12.88 13.03 -18.23
CA GLY A 83 -12.04 14.22 -18.36
C GLY A 83 -11.16 14.53 -17.14
N PHE A 84 -10.73 13.51 -16.39
CA PHE A 84 -9.89 13.69 -15.19
C PHE A 84 -8.38 13.77 -15.49
N PHE A 85 -7.91 13.41 -16.69
CA PHE A 85 -6.50 13.56 -17.08
C PHE A 85 -6.16 14.97 -17.55
N THR A 86 -6.56 15.98 -16.78
CA THR A 86 -6.30 17.41 -17.03
C THR A 86 -5.26 17.96 -16.08
N LYS A 87 -4.67 19.12 -16.39
CA LYS A 87 -3.64 19.72 -15.53
C LYS A 87 -4.19 20.12 -14.16
N GLU A 88 -5.48 20.43 -14.10
CA GLU A 88 -6.23 20.85 -12.92
C GLU A 88 -6.47 19.69 -11.96
N CYS A 89 -6.68 18.47 -12.47
CA CYS A 89 -6.89 17.29 -11.64
C CYS A 89 -5.57 16.59 -11.26
N MET A 90 -4.54 16.68 -12.10
CA MET A 90 -3.28 15.94 -11.91
C MET A 90 -2.53 16.37 -10.64
N GLY A 91 -2.44 15.43 -9.70
CA GLY A 91 -1.83 15.61 -8.38
C GLY A 91 -2.85 15.64 -7.25
N ASP A 92 -4.13 15.82 -7.56
CA ASP A 92 -5.21 15.99 -6.60
C ASP A 92 -6.26 14.86 -6.71
N PHE A 93 -5.96 13.75 -7.38
CA PHE A 93 -6.90 12.64 -7.60
C PHE A 93 -7.57 12.21 -6.29
N TRP A 94 -6.82 12.05 -5.19
CA TRP A 94 -7.44 11.65 -3.91
C TRP A 94 -8.46 12.67 -3.35
N LEU A 95 -8.33 13.94 -3.69
CA LEU A 95 -9.26 15.00 -3.28
C LEU A 95 -10.53 15.01 -4.14
N ILE A 96 -10.51 14.35 -5.30
CA ILE A 96 -11.65 14.18 -6.21
C ILE A 96 -12.29 12.81 -5.93
N LEU A 97 -13.51 12.82 -5.39
CA LEU A 97 -14.19 11.62 -4.88
C LEU A 97 -14.29 10.52 -5.95
N GLU A 98 -14.64 10.92 -7.16
CA GLU A 98 -14.89 10.09 -8.34
C GLU A 98 -13.66 9.31 -8.79
N THR A 99 -12.45 9.81 -8.50
CA THR A 99 -11.20 9.14 -8.92
C THR A 99 -10.63 8.21 -7.85
N ARG A 100 -11.22 8.16 -6.65
CA ARG A 100 -10.71 7.32 -5.55
C ARG A 100 -10.78 5.83 -5.83
N PRO A 101 -11.86 5.26 -6.41
CA PRO A 101 -11.89 3.85 -6.79
C PRO A 101 -10.72 3.48 -7.72
N TYR A 102 -10.44 4.35 -8.70
CA TYR A 102 -9.31 4.19 -9.60
C TYR A 102 -7.95 4.24 -8.88
N MET A 103 -7.77 5.18 -7.93
CA MET A 103 -6.55 5.23 -7.11
C MET A 103 -6.36 3.97 -6.25
N ARG A 104 -7.43 3.41 -5.68
CA ARG A 104 -7.38 2.16 -4.91
C ARG A 104 -7.03 0.95 -5.77
N ALA A 105 -7.61 0.83 -6.96
CA ALA A 105 -7.27 -0.24 -7.91
C ALA A 105 -5.78 -0.22 -8.30
N ARG A 106 -5.23 0.97 -8.61
CA ARG A 106 -3.80 1.13 -8.92
C ARG A 106 -2.89 0.82 -7.73
N HIS A 107 -3.31 1.21 -6.53
CA HIS A 107 -2.58 0.87 -5.30
C HIS A 107 -2.50 -0.64 -5.09
N GLN A 108 -3.62 -1.33 -5.26
CA GLN A 108 -3.68 -2.78 -5.14
C GLN A 108 -2.78 -3.46 -6.18
N TYR A 109 -2.75 -2.95 -7.42
CA TYR A 109 -1.85 -3.44 -8.46
C TYR A 109 -0.37 -3.25 -8.11
N ALA A 110 0.02 -2.09 -7.57
CA ALA A 110 1.38 -1.85 -7.11
C ALA A 110 1.80 -2.85 -6.01
N ILE A 111 0.90 -3.14 -5.06
CA ILE A 111 1.12 -4.15 -4.01
C ILE A 111 1.30 -5.54 -4.63
N LEU A 112 0.38 -5.96 -5.51
CA LEU A 112 0.43 -7.28 -6.16
C LEU A 112 1.69 -7.46 -7.01
N LEU A 113 2.10 -6.44 -7.77
CA LEU A 113 3.35 -6.44 -8.53
C LEU A 113 4.56 -6.65 -7.61
N SER A 114 4.59 -5.96 -6.47
CA SER A 114 5.67 -6.05 -5.48
C SER A 114 5.75 -7.45 -4.88
N GLN A 115 4.60 -7.99 -4.46
CA GLN A 115 4.50 -9.34 -3.88
C GLN A 115 4.86 -10.44 -4.89
N CYS A 116 4.51 -10.25 -6.17
CA CYS A 116 4.92 -11.12 -7.28
C CYS A 116 6.37 -10.85 -7.76
N ARG A 117 7.13 -10.00 -7.05
CA ARG A 117 8.53 -9.63 -7.34
C ARG A 117 8.75 -9.01 -8.74
N MET A 118 7.73 -8.41 -9.33
CA MET A 118 7.82 -7.64 -10.58
C MET A 118 8.31 -6.21 -10.29
N ILE A 119 9.49 -6.10 -9.67
CA ILE A 119 9.95 -4.89 -8.97
C ILE A 119 9.96 -3.64 -9.86
N LYS A 120 10.49 -3.72 -11.08
CA LYS A 120 10.53 -2.55 -12.00
C LYS A 120 9.14 -2.04 -12.39
N LYS A 121 8.18 -2.95 -12.58
CA LYS A 121 6.79 -2.59 -12.87
C LYS A 121 6.14 -1.93 -11.65
N ALA A 122 6.37 -2.49 -10.45
CA ALA A 122 5.85 -1.91 -9.21
C ALA A 122 6.37 -0.48 -8.96
N ILE A 123 7.67 -0.25 -9.21
CA ILE A 123 8.27 1.10 -9.13
C ILE A 123 7.58 2.06 -10.09
N THR A 124 7.42 1.65 -11.35
CA THR A 124 6.76 2.47 -12.38
C THR A 124 5.35 2.85 -11.94
N GLU A 125 4.57 1.88 -11.46
CA GLU A 125 3.20 2.11 -10.98
C GLU A 125 3.18 3.09 -9.79
N CYS A 126 4.05 2.90 -8.80
CA CYS A 126 4.16 3.79 -7.66
C CYS A 126 4.52 5.23 -8.06
N GLU A 127 5.46 5.39 -9.01
CA GLU A 127 5.87 6.70 -9.51
C GLU A 127 4.73 7.41 -10.26
N GLU A 128 3.97 6.70 -11.09
CA GLU A 128 2.78 7.25 -11.74
C GLU A 128 1.72 7.66 -10.70
N MET A 129 1.43 6.80 -9.73
CA MET A 129 0.50 7.11 -8.64
C MET A 129 0.88 8.40 -7.89
N LEU A 130 2.17 8.64 -7.64
CA LEU A 130 2.66 9.87 -7.00
C LEU A 130 2.59 11.13 -7.89
N LYS A 131 2.45 10.97 -9.21
CA LYS A 131 2.11 12.10 -10.11
C LYS A 131 0.63 12.44 -10.03
N LEU A 132 -0.21 11.42 -9.89
CA LEU A 132 -1.67 11.54 -9.82
C LEU A 132 -2.15 12.02 -8.46
N CYS A 133 -1.45 11.66 -7.38
CA CYS A 133 -1.70 12.12 -6.02
C CYS A 133 -0.38 12.57 -5.36
N LYS A 134 -0.11 13.89 -5.42
CA LYS A 134 1.15 14.47 -4.90
C LYS A 134 1.25 14.42 -3.38
N SER A 135 0.10 14.51 -2.70
CA SER A 135 -0.05 14.40 -1.24
C SER A 135 0.10 12.97 -0.72
N ASP A 136 0.15 11.97 -1.61
CA ASP A 136 0.38 10.56 -1.28
C ASP A 136 -0.54 10.02 -0.16
N ASN A 137 -1.85 10.25 -0.32
CA ASN A 137 -2.85 9.88 0.68
C ASN A 137 -2.95 8.39 0.95
N LEU A 138 -2.52 7.54 0.01
CA LEU A 138 -2.50 6.09 0.16
C LEU A 138 -1.18 5.56 0.74
N GLY A 139 -0.17 6.41 0.96
CA GLY A 139 1.11 5.99 1.54
C GLY A 139 2.04 5.23 0.59
N VAL A 140 1.89 5.42 -0.72
CA VAL A 140 2.69 4.79 -1.80
C VAL A 140 4.19 5.04 -1.61
N ARG A 141 4.58 6.17 -1.00
CA ARG A 141 5.99 6.48 -0.70
C ARG A 141 6.69 5.39 0.12
N TYR A 142 5.97 4.71 1.02
CA TYR A 142 6.56 3.66 1.85
C TYR A 142 6.87 2.43 1.01
N LEU A 143 5.93 1.99 0.17
CA LEU A 143 6.13 0.90 -0.77
C LEU A 143 7.29 1.21 -1.73
N LEU A 144 7.30 2.42 -2.29
CA LEU A 144 8.33 2.86 -3.22
C LEU A 144 9.73 2.91 -2.59
N MET A 145 9.86 3.31 -1.31
CA MET A 145 11.14 3.27 -0.60
C MET A 145 11.69 1.84 -0.50
N HIS A 146 10.84 0.87 -0.15
CA HIS A 146 11.25 -0.55 -0.09
C HIS A 146 11.70 -1.06 -1.45
N LEU A 147 10.96 -0.71 -2.52
CA LEU A 147 11.29 -1.12 -3.89
C LEU A 147 12.62 -0.52 -4.38
N TYR A 148 12.92 0.75 -4.08
CA TYR A 148 14.23 1.32 -4.39
C TYR A 148 15.35 0.63 -3.61
N THR A 149 15.12 0.24 -2.35
CA THR A 149 16.08 -0.55 -1.57
C THR A 149 16.33 -1.93 -2.17
N VAL A 150 15.30 -2.60 -2.69
CA VAL A 150 15.46 -3.88 -3.42
C VAL A 150 16.41 -3.70 -4.60
N MET A 151 16.23 -2.63 -5.38
CA MET A 151 17.02 -2.32 -6.57
C MET A 151 18.39 -1.68 -6.29
N GLU A 152 18.72 -1.42 -5.02
CA GLU A 152 19.94 -0.71 -4.61
C GLU A 152 20.06 0.70 -5.23
N ASP A 153 18.93 1.34 -5.54
CA ASP A 153 18.88 2.65 -6.18
C ASP A 153 19.00 3.79 -5.14
N GLU A 154 20.24 4.07 -4.72
CA GLU A 154 20.55 5.16 -3.77
C GLU A 154 19.98 6.51 -4.24
N LYS A 155 20.10 6.81 -5.53
CA LYS A 155 19.72 8.12 -6.09
C LYS A 155 18.21 8.35 -5.95
N SER A 156 17.41 7.38 -6.34
CA SER A 156 15.95 7.49 -6.28
C SER A 156 15.45 7.42 -4.84
N ALA A 157 16.03 6.56 -4.00
CA ALA A 157 15.73 6.51 -2.57
C ALA A 157 16.00 7.85 -1.88
N LEU A 158 17.16 8.48 -2.12
CA LEU A 158 17.48 9.79 -1.52
C LEU A 158 16.58 10.92 -2.05
N LYS A 159 16.20 10.88 -3.33
CA LYS A 159 15.23 11.83 -3.89
C LYS A 159 13.88 11.71 -3.20
N LEU A 160 13.41 10.48 -2.97
CA LEU A 160 12.15 10.21 -2.27
C LEU A 160 12.21 10.64 -0.80
N HIS A 161 13.30 10.28 -0.11
CA HIS A 161 13.58 10.70 1.26
C HIS A 161 13.50 12.23 1.41
N LYS A 162 14.15 12.98 0.49
CA LYS A 162 14.10 14.45 0.51
C LYS A 162 12.70 14.99 0.25
N LYS A 163 11.93 14.38 -0.66
CA LYS A 163 10.55 14.81 -0.95
C LYS A 163 9.63 14.64 0.26
N PHE A 164 9.86 13.61 1.08
CA PHE A 164 9.03 13.25 2.23
C PHE A 164 9.80 13.30 3.55
N GLU A 165 10.63 14.32 3.75
CA GLU A 165 11.54 14.42 4.92
C GLU A 165 10.83 14.39 6.28
N LEU A 166 9.56 14.83 6.33
CA LEU A 166 8.73 14.80 7.55
C LEU A 166 8.09 13.44 7.83
N SER A 167 8.23 12.45 6.95
CA SER A 167 7.65 11.09 7.08
C SER A 167 8.66 10.06 7.58
N MET A 168 9.73 10.46 8.25
CA MET A 168 10.77 9.55 8.73
C MET A 168 10.28 8.70 9.91
N ASN A 169 9.73 7.53 9.58
CA ASN A 169 9.35 6.46 10.50
C ASN A 169 10.11 5.16 10.17
N THR A 170 9.70 4.05 10.79
CA THR A 170 10.28 2.72 10.53
C THR A 170 10.31 2.35 9.05
N GLN A 171 9.24 2.70 8.31
CA GLN A 171 9.06 2.36 6.90
C GLN A 171 10.01 3.11 5.95
N PHE A 172 10.70 4.17 6.43
CA PHE A 172 11.80 4.81 5.70
C PHE A 172 13.17 4.40 6.25
N LEU A 173 13.33 4.45 7.57
CA LEU A 173 14.64 4.32 8.21
C LEU A 173 15.19 2.89 8.13
N LEU A 174 14.33 1.87 8.24
CA LEU A 174 14.73 0.47 8.08
C LEU A 174 15.23 0.17 6.65
N PRO A 175 14.45 0.43 5.58
CA PRO A 175 14.93 0.19 4.22
C PRO A 175 16.14 1.07 3.83
N LEU A 176 16.29 2.28 4.37
CA LEU A 176 17.51 3.09 4.15
C LEU A 176 18.74 2.48 4.82
N SER A 177 18.61 1.99 6.05
CA SER A 177 19.70 1.27 6.72
C SER A 177 20.11 0.02 5.93
N ILE A 178 19.14 -0.74 5.43
CA ILE A 178 19.36 -1.91 4.58
C ILE A 178 20.03 -1.53 3.26
N LEU A 179 19.57 -0.46 2.60
CA LEU A 179 20.15 0.01 1.35
C LEU A 179 21.64 0.28 1.49
N TYR A 180 22.04 1.03 2.52
CA TYR A 180 23.45 1.31 2.74
C TYR A 180 24.27 0.11 3.19
N TYR A 181 23.65 -0.87 3.86
CA TYR A 181 24.30 -2.14 4.14
C TYR A 181 24.61 -2.89 2.83
N LYS A 182 23.65 -2.96 1.91
CA LYS A 182 23.81 -3.59 0.58
C LYS A 182 24.89 -2.90 -0.26
N LEU A 183 24.98 -1.57 -0.16
CA LEU A 183 26.01 -0.75 -0.81
C LEU A 183 27.39 -0.78 -0.09
N LEU A 184 27.55 -1.60 0.95
CA LEU A 184 28.77 -1.71 1.77
C LEU A 184 29.19 -0.41 2.48
N ASP A 185 28.31 0.59 2.56
CA ASP A 185 28.51 1.79 3.38
C ASP A 185 27.97 1.53 4.80
N PHE A 186 28.70 0.69 5.55
CA PHE A 186 28.32 0.32 6.92
C PHE A 186 28.25 1.51 7.87
N LYS A 187 28.94 2.62 7.56
CA LYS A 187 28.89 3.86 8.35
C LYS A 187 27.52 4.52 8.20
N LYS A 188 27.02 4.69 6.98
CA LYS A 188 25.67 5.22 6.73
C LYS A 188 24.59 4.23 7.17
N ALA A 189 24.76 2.94 6.92
CA ALA A 189 23.83 1.91 7.39
C ALA A 189 23.64 2.00 8.92
N LYS A 190 24.75 2.02 9.66
CA LYS A 190 24.74 2.18 11.11
C LYS A 190 24.09 3.50 11.54
N LYS A 191 24.33 4.59 10.83
CA LYS A 191 23.69 5.89 11.12
C LYS A 191 22.17 5.76 11.07
N TYR A 192 21.60 5.23 9.99
CA TYR A 192 20.15 5.06 9.86
C TYR A 192 19.58 4.04 10.84
N LEU A 193 20.30 2.95 11.13
CA LEU A 193 19.90 2.01 12.19
C LEU A 193 19.82 2.68 13.56
N LEU A 194 20.79 3.53 13.91
CA LEU A 194 20.76 4.27 15.17
C LEU A 194 19.68 5.37 15.18
N GLU A 195 19.36 5.95 14.04
CA GLU A 195 18.22 6.87 13.91
C GLU A 195 16.89 6.14 14.11
N LEU A 196 16.73 4.96 13.50
CA LEU A 196 15.58 4.07 13.67
C LEU A 196 15.31 3.78 15.15
N THR A 197 16.35 3.52 15.95
CA THR A 197 16.17 3.29 17.40
C THR A 197 15.70 4.51 18.19
N LYS A 198 15.87 5.73 17.67
CA LYS A 198 15.34 6.95 18.30
C LYS A 198 13.88 7.16 17.93
N THR A 199 13.50 6.77 16.72
CA THR A 199 12.16 6.90 16.16
C THR A 199 11.21 5.82 16.65
N ASN A 200 11.69 4.58 16.79
CA ASN A 200 10.90 3.45 17.27
C ASN A 200 11.69 2.69 18.35
N LYS A 201 11.21 2.79 19.60
CA LYS A 201 11.85 2.19 20.77
C LYS A 201 11.95 0.66 20.70
N ASP A 202 11.08 0.03 19.91
CA ASP A 202 10.98 -1.43 19.82
C ASP A 202 11.98 -2.03 18.81
N THR A 203 12.83 -1.21 18.18
CA THR A 203 13.83 -1.65 17.18
C THR A 203 14.69 -2.82 17.66
N LYS A 204 15.23 -2.75 18.88
CA LYS A 204 16.10 -3.81 19.41
C LYS A 204 15.31 -5.11 19.67
N GLU A 205 14.10 -4.98 20.18
CA GLU A 205 13.23 -6.11 20.48
C GLU A 205 12.77 -6.80 19.18
N PHE A 206 12.41 -6.02 18.16
CA PHE A 206 12.07 -6.55 16.84
C PHE A 206 13.22 -7.38 16.24
N PHE A 207 14.43 -6.83 16.22
CA PHE A 207 15.61 -7.54 15.68
C PHE A 207 15.88 -8.84 16.44
N LYS A 208 15.78 -8.80 17.77
CA LYS A 208 15.92 -9.98 18.62
C LYS A 208 14.85 -11.03 18.27
N ALA A 209 13.58 -10.65 18.26
CA ALA A 209 12.48 -11.56 18.03
C ALA A 209 12.50 -12.17 16.62
N LEU A 210 12.88 -11.40 15.61
CA LEU A 210 13.08 -11.90 14.24
C LEU A 210 14.18 -12.97 14.20
N LEU A 211 15.34 -12.71 14.83
CA LEU A 211 16.47 -13.65 14.87
C LEU A 211 16.14 -14.91 15.69
N GLU A 212 15.36 -14.77 16.77
CA GLU A 212 14.90 -15.88 17.61
C GLU A 212 13.68 -16.61 17.03
N GLN A 213 13.12 -16.14 15.90
CA GLN A 213 11.89 -16.67 15.28
C GLN A 213 10.69 -16.67 16.23
N THR A 214 10.50 -15.55 16.94
CA THR A 214 9.44 -15.38 17.97
C THR A 214 8.54 -14.18 17.68
N LEU A 215 8.45 -13.75 16.42
CA LEU A 215 7.57 -12.64 16.01
C LEU A 215 6.08 -12.95 16.20
N ASP A 216 5.71 -14.23 16.21
CA ASP A 216 4.36 -14.74 16.47
C ASP A 216 3.84 -14.41 17.87
N LYS A 217 4.73 -14.06 18.82
CA LYS A 217 4.35 -13.63 20.17
C LYS A 217 3.70 -12.24 20.21
N PHE A 218 3.85 -11.46 19.14
CA PHE A 218 3.28 -10.12 19.06
C PHE A 218 1.93 -10.19 18.37
N GLU A 219 0.87 -10.08 19.16
CA GLU A 219 -0.48 -9.90 18.65
C GLU A 219 -0.67 -8.42 18.26
N LEU A 220 -1.16 -8.18 17.04
CA LEU A 220 -1.63 -6.86 16.65
C LEU A 220 -2.83 -6.51 17.53
N GLY A 221 -2.80 -5.35 18.18
CA GLY A 221 -3.86 -4.96 19.10
C GLY A 221 -5.22 -4.80 18.40
N ASP A 222 -6.30 -4.84 19.17
CA ASP A 222 -7.69 -4.73 18.69
C ASP A 222 -7.97 -3.49 17.84
N PHE A 223 -7.18 -2.43 18.02
CA PHE A 223 -7.29 -1.15 17.30
C PHE A 223 -6.38 -1.06 16.05
N GLY A 224 -5.73 -2.15 15.65
CA GLY A 224 -4.91 -2.22 14.45
C GLY A 224 -3.50 -1.60 14.57
N TYR A 225 -2.99 -1.08 13.46
CA TYR A 225 -1.64 -0.50 13.31
C TYR A 225 -1.38 0.64 14.32
N ARG A 226 -0.33 0.49 15.13
CA ARG A 226 0.20 1.58 15.99
C ARG A 226 1.54 2.09 15.42
N PRO A 227 1.65 3.37 15.05
CA PRO A 227 2.91 3.93 14.56
C PRO A 227 3.96 4.00 15.67
N PHE A 228 5.24 3.88 15.32
CA PHE A 228 6.38 3.97 16.25
C PHE A 228 6.42 2.89 17.35
N THR A 229 5.75 1.76 17.14
CA THR A 229 5.78 0.57 18.02
C THR A 229 6.21 -0.68 17.24
N ILE A 230 6.25 -1.83 17.93
CA ILE A 230 6.48 -3.15 17.33
C ILE A 230 5.48 -3.48 16.21
N ASP A 231 4.24 -3.00 16.28
CA ASP A 231 3.21 -3.26 15.25
C ASP A 231 3.62 -2.69 13.90
N GLU A 232 4.22 -1.48 13.91
CA GLU A 232 4.74 -0.87 12.69
C GLU A 232 5.85 -1.72 12.08
N PHE A 233 6.74 -2.31 12.88
CA PHE A 233 7.76 -3.23 12.39
C PHE A 233 7.15 -4.48 11.76
N ILE A 234 6.18 -5.11 12.44
CA ILE A 234 5.53 -6.34 11.97
C ILE A 234 4.82 -6.08 10.64
N ILE A 235 4.04 -5.01 10.54
CA ILE A 235 3.32 -4.64 9.32
C ILE A 235 4.29 -4.30 8.19
N THR A 236 5.34 -3.52 8.50
CA THR A 236 6.40 -3.19 7.53
C THR A 236 7.08 -4.44 7.01
N PHE A 237 7.42 -5.39 7.90
CA PHE A 237 8.11 -6.63 7.56
C PHE A 237 7.22 -7.56 6.74
N MET A 238 6.02 -7.88 7.23
CA MET A 238 5.08 -8.80 6.58
C MET A 238 4.60 -8.26 5.23
N GLY A 239 4.34 -6.96 5.13
CA GLY A 239 3.90 -6.32 3.88
C GLY A 239 4.99 -6.24 2.80
N ASN A 240 6.27 -6.37 3.17
CA ASN A 240 7.39 -6.17 2.27
C ASN A 240 8.42 -7.32 2.30
N LEU A 241 7.96 -8.56 2.50
CA LEU A 241 8.83 -9.76 2.52
C LEU A 241 9.73 -9.89 1.29
N TYR A 242 9.32 -9.34 0.14
CA TYR A 242 10.14 -9.32 -1.07
C TYR A 242 11.49 -8.60 -0.91
N LEU A 243 11.62 -7.69 0.08
CA LEU A 243 12.88 -7.06 0.47
C LEU A 243 13.64 -7.89 1.52
N TYR A 244 12.93 -8.39 2.54
CA TYR A 244 13.57 -8.95 3.73
C TYR A 244 14.00 -10.41 3.59
N ASP A 245 13.38 -11.15 2.67
CA ASP A 245 13.74 -12.52 2.34
C ASP A 245 15.22 -12.59 1.90
N GLY A 246 16.03 -13.37 2.62
CA GLY A 246 17.47 -13.47 2.39
C GLY A 246 18.34 -12.40 3.07
N LEU A 247 17.80 -11.53 3.93
CA LEU A 247 18.57 -10.48 4.63
C LEU A 247 19.00 -10.84 6.08
N MET A 248 19.13 -12.12 6.41
CA MET A 248 19.49 -12.53 7.78
C MET A 248 20.82 -11.94 8.26
N ASP A 249 21.82 -11.83 7.39
CA ASP A 249 23.12 -11.24 7.74
C ASP A 249 23.03 -9.76 8.13
N TYR A 250 22.12 -9.00 7.51
CA TYR A 250 21.83 -7.62 7.92
C TYR A 250 21.25 -7.58 9.33
N PHE A 251 20.29 -8.44 9.64
CA PHE A 251 19.67 -8.47 10.97
C PHE A 251 20.64 -8.93 12.05
N ILE A 252 21.51 -9.90 11.77
CA ILE A 252 22.60 -10.33 12.68
C ILE A 252 23.55 -9.15 12.94
N TRP A 253 24.07 -8.53 11.88
CA TRP A 253 24.97 -7.38 11.96
C TRP A 253 24.34 -6.21 12.72
N GLY A 254 23.07 -5.90 12.42
CA GLY A 254 22.34 -4.82 13.05
C GLY A 254 22.12 -5.09 14.53
N TYR A 255 21.73 -6.31 14.89
CA TYR A 255 21.52 -6.68 16.29
C TYR A 255 22.82 -6.61 17.12
N ASP A 256 23.96 -6.97 16.54
CA ASP A 256 25.27 -6.80 17.19
C ASP A 256 25.61 -5.34 17.51
N ILE A 257 25.21 -4.41 16.64
CA ILE A 257 25.34 -2.97 16.91
C ILE A 257 24.39 -2.55 18.02
N LEU A 258 23.13 -3.02 17.98
CA LEU A 258 22.09 -2.65 18.94
C LEU A 258 22.39 -3.18 20.36
N LYS A 259 23.06 -4.32 20.50
CA LYS A 259 23.52 -4.85 21.80
C LYS A 259 24.57 -3.95 22.46
N LYS A 260 25.42 -3.29 21.66
CA LYS A 260 26.51 -2.43 22.14
C LYS A 260 26.04 -1.01 22.51
N LYS A 261 24.83 -0.64 22.09
CA LYS A 261 24.20 0.62 22.47
C LYS A 261 23.70 0.49 23.92
N LYS A 262 24.32 1.23 24.84
CA LYS A 262 23.83 1.40 26.21
C LYS A 262 22.55 2.21 26.21
#